data_AF-A0AAE3JHH6-F1
#
_entry.id   AF-A0AAE3JHH6-F1
#
_cell.length_a   1.000
_cell.length_b   1.000
_cell.length_c   1.000
_cell.angle_alpha   90.00
_cell.angle_beta   90.00
_cell.angle_gamma   90.00
#
_symmetry.space_group_name_H-M   'P 1'
#
loop_
_entity.id
_entity.type
_entity.pdbx_description
1 polymer ?
#
loop_
_entity_poly.entity_id
_entity_poly.type
_entity_poly.pdbx_seq_one_letter_code
_entity_poly.pdbx_strand_id
1 'polypeptide(L)'
;MASLRTMVGEEKERKVQEEFSDFLPINEKKQAICNRLAYALMATRSFHDLAYLEYDPKTETVKAVFNSGYVKTANVCMDSGVAMIRDIIQQIV
;
A
#
# COMPACT_ATOMS: atom_id res chain seq x y z
N MET A 1 -47.62 -3.35 -6.99
CA MET A 1 -46.96 -2.02 -6.98
C MET A 1 -45.95 -2.00 -5.85
N ALA A 2 -44.66 -2.01 -6.15
CA ALA A 2 -43.61 -1.92 -5.13
C ALA A 2 -43.65 -0.53 -4.48
N SER A 3 -43.48 -0.48 -3.15
CA SER A 3 -43.59 0.75 -2.35
C SER A 3 -42.46 1.73 -2.71
N LEU A 4 -42.79 3.00 -2.95
CA LEU A 4 -41.80 4.05 -3.20
C LEU A 4 -40.74 4.16 -2.08
N ARG A 5 -41.09 3.77 -0.85
CA ARG A 5 -40.21 3.81 0.31
C ARG A 5 -39.11 2.74 0.28
N THR A 6 -39.36 1.59 -0.36
CA THR A 6 -38.35 0.52 -0.53
C THR A 6 -37.36 0.86 -1.65
N MET A 7 -37.81 1.52 -2.73
CA MET A 7 -36.94 1.89 -3.84
C MET A 7 -35.89 2.96 -3.47
N VAL A 8 -36.25 3.94 -2.62
CA VAL A 8 -35.33 4.99 -2.15
C VAL A 8 -34.24 4.45 -1.22
N GLY A 9 -34.53 3.40 -0.45
CA GLY A 9 -33.55 2.72 0.39
C GLY A 9 -32.48 1.99 -0.45
N GLU A 10 -32.92 1.24 -1.46
CA GLU A 10 -32.05 0.48 -2.36
C GLU A 10 -31.17 1.38 -3.25
N GLU A 11 -31.66 2.54 -3.68
CA GLU A 11 -30.85 3.53 -4.40
C GLU A 11 -29.76 4.16 -3.52
N LYS A 12 -30.06 4.40 -2.24
CA LYS A 12 -29.08 4.97 -1.31
C LYS A 12 -27.98 3.98 -0.97
N GLU A 13 -28.32 2.70 -0.77
CA GLU A 13 -27.36 1.63 -0.56
C GLU A 13 -26.50 1.35 -1.80
N ARG A 14 -27.08 1.43 -3.01
CA ARG A 14 -26.32 1.34 -4.27
C ARG A 14 -25.33 2.49 -4.46
N LYS A 15 -25.70 3.73 -4.14
CA LYS A 15 -24.78 4.87 -4.21
C LYS A 15 -23.61 4.76 -3.22
N VAL A 16 -23.86 4.23 -2.03
CA VAL A 16 -22.79 3.97 -1.04
C VAL A 16 -21.85 2.88 -1.53
N GLN A 17 -22.37 1.84 -2.20
CA GLN A 17 -21.56 0.76 -2.77
C GLN A 17 -20.73 1.23 -3.99
N GLU A 18 -21.27 2.08 -4.85
CA GLU A 18 -20.52 2.66 -5.97
C GLU A 18 -19.40 3.60 -5.48
N GLU A 19 -19.66 4.48 -4.51
CA GLU A 19 -18.63 5.34 -3.90
C GLU A 19 -17.53 4.55 -3.18
N PHE A 20 -17.85 3.36 -2.62
CA PHE A 20 -16.87 2.47 -2.02
C PHE A 20 -16.06 1.66 -3.03
N SER A 21 -16.60 1.42 -4.23
CA SER A 21 -15.89 0.67 -5.28
C SER A 21 -14.67 1.44 -5.81
N ASP A 22 -14.73 2.76 -5.82
CA ASP A 22 -13.60 3.65 -6.15
C ASP A 22 -12.48 3.62 -5.09
N PHE A 23 -12.78 3.11 -3.88
CA PHE A 23 -11.83 2.96 -2.77
C PHE A 23 -11.19 1.58 -2.68
N LEU A 24 -11.73 0.57 -3.37
CA LEU A 24 -11.14 -0.77 -3.39
C LEU A 24 -10.09 -0.83 -4.51
N PRO A 25 -8.80 -0.98 -4.19
CA PRO A 25 -7.77 -1.04 -5.21
C PRO A 25 -7.94 -2.36 -5.98
N ILE A 26 -8.55 -2.29 -7.18
CA ILE A 26 -8.59 -3.40 -8.13
C ILE A 26 -7.17 -3.89 -8.44
N ASN A 27 -6.17 -3.01 -8.33
CA ASN A 27 -4.75 -3.33 -8.30
C ASN A 27 -4.01 -2.47 -7.27
N GLU A 28 -3.23 -3.11 -6.40
CA GLU A 28 -2.36 -2.42 -5.45
C GLU A 28 -1.22 -1.71 -6.16
N LYS A 29 -1.14 -0.39 -5.99
CA LYS A 29 -0.01 0.40 -6.51
C LYS A 29 1.20 0.23 -5.58
N LYS A 30 1.92 -0.89 -5.72
CA LYS A 30 3.05 -1.31 -4.86
C LYS A 30 4.09 -0.19 -4.61
N GLN A 31 4.47 0.58 -5.64
CA GLN A 31 5.35 1.74 -5.46
C GLN A 31 4.71 2.86 -4.63
N ALA A 32 3.42 3.13 -4.79
CA ALA A 32 2.73 4.14 -3.98
C ALA A 32 2.65 3.72 -2.50
N ILE A 33 2.51 2.42 -2.24
CA ILE A 33 2.61 1.85 -0.89
C ILE A 33 4.02 2.08 -0.34
N CYS A 34 5.07 1.74 -1.11
CA CYS A 34 6.46 1.98 -0.72
C CYS A 34 6.75 3.45 -0.39
N ASN A 35 6.24 4.38 -1.19
CA ASN A 35 6.41 5.82 -0.95
C ASN A 35 5.78 6.25 0.39
N ARG A 36 4.55 5.80 0.67
CA ARG A 36 3.85 6.11 1.93
C ARG A 36 4.53 5.44 3.13
N LEU A 37 4.97 4.20 2.97
CA LEU A 37 5.69 3.47 3.99
C LEU A 37 7.03 4.14 4.32
N ALA A 38 7.78 4.61 3.32
CA ALA A 38 9.06 5.29 3.53
C ALA A 38 8.90 6.50 4.45
N TYR A 39 7.91 7.36 4.21
CA TYR A 39 7.62 8.50 5.09
C TYR A 39 7.27 8.07 6.52
N ALA A 40 6.49 7.00 6.68
CA ALA A 40 6.14 6.47 8.00
C ALA A 40 7.38 5.91 8.73
N LEU A 41 8.27 5.20 8.02
CA LEU A 41 9.51 4.66 8.60
C LEU A 41 10.50 5.76 8.97
N MET A 42 10.67 6.79 8.13
CA MET A 42 11.54 7.96 8.41
C MET A 42 11.15 8.69 9.70
N ALA A 43 9.86 8.69 10.05
CA ALA A 43 9.36 9.26 11.30
C ALA A 43 9.77 8.45 12.55
N THR A 44 10.33 7.26 12.38
CA THR A 44 10.81 6.40 13.48
C THR A 44 12.29 6.64 13.74
N ARG A 45 12.74 6.44 14.99
CA ARG A 45 14.15 6.54 15.35
C ARG A 45 15.04 5.56 14.56
N SER A 46 14.55 4.34 14.29
CA SER A 46 15.35 3.27 13.67
C SER A 46 15.63 3.50 12.18
N PHE A 47 14.78 4.25 11.49
CA PHE A 47 14.85 4.46 10.03
C PHE A 47 14.93 5.93 9.63
N HIS A 48 15.35 6.81 10.55
CA HIS A 48 15.48 8.25 10.28
C HIS A 48 16.45 8.58 9.12
N ASP A 49 17.38 7.69 8.82
CA ASP A 49 18.35 7.83 7.71
C ASP A 49 17.86 7.21 6.39
N LEU A 50 16.65 6.61 6.35
CA LEU A 50 16.07 6.08 5.12
C LEU A 50 15.81 7.25 4.16
N ALA A 51 16.22 7.10 2.90
CA ALA A 51 16.02 8.10 1.84
C ALA A 51 14.78 7.79 1.00
N TYR A 52 14.62 6.54 0.55
CA TYR A 52 13.45 6.09 -0.20
C TYR A 52 13.36 4.56 -0.26
N LEU A 53 12.18 4.08 -0.66
CA LEU A 53 11.91 2.69 -1.02
C LEU A 53 11.55 2.62 -2.51
N GLU A 54 12.23 1.76 -3.25
CA GLU A 54 12.02 1.56 -4.68
C GLU A 54 11.58 0.12 -4.96
N TYR A 55 10.37 -0.05 -5.49
CA TYR A 55 9.83 -1.34 -5.92
C TYR A 55 10.20 -1.62 -7.37
N ASP A 56 10.83 -2.76 -7.61
CA ASP A 56 11.11 -3.27 -8.95
C ASP A 56 10.08 -4.34 -9.34
N PRO A 57 9.20 -4.08 -10.34
CA PRO A 57 8.18 -5.04 -10.76
C PRO A 57 8.76 -6.24 -11.53
N LYS A 58 10.00 -6.19 -12.02
CA LYS A 58 10.62 -7.29 -12.77
C LYS A 58 11.15 -8.38 -11.85
N THR A 59 11.75 -7.97 -10.75
CA THR A 59 12.33 -8.88 -9.74
C THR A 59 11.40 -9.09 -8.54
N GLU A 60 10.33 -8.30 -8.44
CA GLU A 60 9.46 -8.22 -7.26
C GLU A 60 10.24 -8.04 -5.97
N THR A 61 11.14 -7.04 -5.97
CA THR A 61 11.96 -6.68 -4.81
C THR A 61 11.79 -5.21 -4.46
N VAL A 62 11.97 -4.86 -3.18
CA VAL A 62 12.03 -3.47 -2.72
C VAL A 62 13.44 -3.14 -2.27
N LYS A 63 14.04 -2.11 -2.83
CA LYS A 63 15.31 -1.54 -2.38
C LYS A 63 15.07 -0.42 -1.39
N ALA A 64 15.67 -0.53 -0.21
CA ALA A 64 15.76 0.54 0.78
C ALA A 64 17.12 1.21 0.66
N VAL A 65 17.11 2.49 0.26
CA VAL A 65 18.31 3.31 0.14
C VAL A 65 18.37 4.28 1.31
N PHE A 66 19.50 4.35 1.98
CA PHE A 66 19.75 5.20 3.13
C PHE A 66 20.66 6.38 2.74
N ASN A 67 20.56 7.53 3.40
CA ASN A 67 21.40 8.69 3.07
C ASN A 67 22.88 8.45 3.42
N SER A 68 23.16 7.52 4.32
CA SER A 68 24.52 6.97 4.55
C SER A 68 25.11 6.22 3.35
N GLY A 69 24.33 5.95 2.30
CA GLY A 69 24.74 5.18 1.12
C GLY A 69 24.57 3.67 1.28
N TYR A 70 24.09 3.19 2.44
CA TYR A 70 23.75 1.79 2.61
C TYR A 70 22.50 1.43 1.79
N VAL A 71 22.46 0.20 1.26
CA VAL A 71 21.32 -0.31 0.50
C VAL A 71 20.96 -1.70 1.02
N LYS A 72 19.68 -1.90 1.37
CA LYS A 72 19.11 -3.21 1.68
C LYS A 72 18.05 -3.56 0.65
N THR A 73 17.87 -4.86 0.39
CA THR A 73 16.86 -5.36 -0.55
C THR A 73 15.95 -6.34 0.16
N ALA A 74 14.65 -6.15 0.04
CA ALA A 74 13.64 -7.08 0.53
C ALA A 74 12.99 -7.82 -0.66
N ASN A 75 12.85 -9.14 -0.54
CA ASN A 75 12.06 -9.95 -1.46
C ASN A 75 10.58 -9.81 -1.10
N VAL A 76 9.74 -9.48 -2.09
CA VAL A 76 8.29 -9.28 -1.95
C VAL A 76 7.52 -9.98 -3.08
N CYS A 77 8.09 -11.07 -3.59
CA CYS A 77 7.54 -11.88 -4.67
C CYS A 77 6.18 -12.46 -4.28
N MET A 78 5.20 -12.31 -5.17
CA MET A 78 3.80 -12.73 -4.95
C MET A 78 3.08 -12.10 -3.74
N ASP A 79 3.64 -11.06 -3.12
CA ASP A 79 3.02 -10.43 -1.96
C ASP A 79 1.88 -9.50 -2.34
N SER A 80 0.84 -9.51 -1.49
CA SER A 80 -0.09 -8.38 -1.35
C SER A 80 0.62 -7.18 -0.71
N GLY A 81 0.03 -5.99 -0.78
CA GLY A 81 0.58 -4.77 -0.21
C GLY A 81 0.84 -4.88 1.29
N VAL A 82 -0.01 -5.59 2.03
CA VAL A 82 0.19 -5.84 3.47
C VAL A 82 1.33 -6.82 3.72
N ALA A 83 1.40 -7.91 2.97
CA ALA A 83 2.50 -8.88 3.07
C ALA A 83 3.85 -8.22 2.73
N MET A 84 3.87 -7.40 1.67
CA MET A 84 5.01 -6.58 1.27
C MET A 84 5.49 -5.66 2.40
N ILE A 85 4.58 -4.94 3.08
CA ILE A 85 4.96 -4.05 4.20
C ILE A 85 5.65 -4.84 5.31
N ARG A 86 5.08 -6.00 5.69
CA ARG A 86 5.67 -6.87 6.72
C ARG A 86 7.07 -7.33 6.31
N ASP A 87 7.21 -7.79 5.08
CA ASP A 87 8.45 -8.36 4.56
C ASP A 87 9.55 -7.31 4.43
N ILE A 88 9.21 -6.09 3.99
CA ILE A 88 10.12 -4.94 4.05
C ILE A 88 10.62 -4.74 5.48
N ILE A 89 9.72 -4.55 6.45
CA ILE A 89 10.10 -4.26 7.84
C ILE A 89 11.00 -5.37 8.42
N GLN A 90 10.68 -6.64 8.16
CA GLN A 90 11.47 -7.75 8.69
C GLN A 90 12.86 -7.87 8.06
N GLN A 91 12.99 -7.58 6.77
CA GLN A 91 14.23 -7.80 6.02
C GLN A 91 15.16 -6.58 6.03
N ILE A 92 14.65 -5.36 6.26
CA ILE A 92 15.46 -4.13 6.24
C ILE A 92 15.89 -3.62 7.63
N VAL A 93 15.34 -4.15 8.73
CA VAL A 93 15.86 -3.88 10.10
C VAL A 93 17.29 -4.40 10.22
#